data_AF-A0A8T5FA55-F1
#
_entry.id   AF-A0A8T5FA55-F1
#
_cell.length_a   1.000
_cell.length_b   1.000
_cell.length_c   1.000
_cell.angle_alpha   90.00
_cell.angle_beta   90.00
_cell.angle_gamma   90.00
#
_symmetry.space_group_name_H-M   'P 1'
#
loop_
_entity.id
_entity.type
_entity.pdbx_description
1 polymer ?
#
loop_
_entity_poly.entity_id
_entity_poly.type
_entity_poly.pdbx_seq_one_letter_code
_entity_poly.pdbx_strand_id
1 'polypeptide(L)'
;MKINSQNAKKIDSYISDYKEQADRHDTEKVRIQGKLTKIPIYRLPIDYLFYNVENGRFAKEYLKLKKSKGELNPEIPDDAKEIEKMLRDQSPSKTQWLKDDIKTIGQQEAGIITHDGFVINGNRRLSVLKLLAPDGNPDHQFIDVARLPDNVEESDIYKIELGKQMAREQKLDYGPINELLKIEHGIKSKLTPEQIAVTIGYTKEEIEEKMARLELIRAYLDFIGEPDNFEAVDDINDHFIDLHDKIFSKKQL
;
A
#
# COMPACT_ATOMS: atom_id res chain seq x y z
N MET A 1 12.52 10.85 -3.60
CA MET A 1 13.08 9.58 -3.11
C MET A 1 14.34 9.33 -3.93
N LYS A 2 15.44 8.93 -3.30
CA LYS A 2 16.69 8.67 -4.02
C LYS A 2 16.55 7.31 -4.69
N ILE A 3 16.46 7.28 -6.01
CA ILE A 3 16.40 6.04 -6.80
C ILE A 3 17.65 5.20 -6.52
N ASN A 4 17.48 3.92 -6.18
CA ASN A 4 18.57 2.95 -6.18
C ASN A 4 18.95 2.62 -7.64
N SER A 5 19.83 3.44 -8.21
CA SER A 5 20.27 3.31 -9.61
C SER A 5 21.01 1.99 -9.88
N GLN A 6 21.60 1.35 -8.87
CA GLN A 6 22.26 0.06 -9.03
C GLN A 6 21.22 -1.05 -9.23
N ASN A 7 20.17 -1.07 -8.42
CA ASN A 7 19.12 -2.09 -8.55
C ASN A 7 18.25 -1.87 -9.80
N ALA A 8 17.97 -0.61 -10.17
CA ALA A 8 17.30 -0.30 -11.43
C ALA A 8 18.04 -0.91 -12.64
N LYS A 9 19.36 -0.69 -12.73
CA LYS A 9 20.20 -1.30 -13.79
C LYS A 9 20.20 -2.82 -13.73
N LYS A 10 20.25 -3.40 -12.53
CA LYS A 10 20.19 -4.86 -12.33
C LYS A 10 18.88 -5.45 -12.88
N ILE A 11 17.74 -4.78 -12.64
CA ILE A 11 16.45 -5.17 -13.20
C ILE A 11 16.45 -4.99 -14.73
N ASP A 12 16.96 -3.87 -15.25
CA ASP A 12 17.05 -3.63 -16.69
C ASP A 12 17.86 -4.72 -17.41
N SER A 13 19.05 -5.05 -16.89
CA SER A 13 19.89 -6.12 -17.42
C SER A 13 19.15 -7.45 -17.41
N TYR A 14 18.51 -7.81 -16.30
CA TYR A 14 17.75 -9.07 -16.24
C TYR A 14 16.60 -9.13 -17.26
N ILE A 15 15.81 -8.06 -17.39
CA ILE A 15 14.73 -8.01 -18.37
C ILE A 15 15.28 -8.11 -19.80
N SER A 16 16.43 -7.50 -20.09
CA SER A 16 17.07 -7.59 -21.41
C SER A 16 17.62 -8.98 -21.69
N ASP A 17 18.31 -9.58 -20.72
CA ASP A 17 19.01 -10.85 -20.89
C ASP A 17 18.02 -12.04 -20.96
N TYR A 18 16.90 -11.94 -20.26
CA TYR A 18 15.87 -12.98 -20.13
C TYR A 18 14.52 -12.54 -20.69
N LYS A 19 14.51 -11.77 -21.78
CA LYS A 19 13.30 -11.12 -22.30
C LYS A 19 12.11 -12.05 -22.47
N GLU A 20 12.32 -13.26 -23.00
CA GLU A 20 11.25 -14.24 -23.24
C GLU A 20 10.66 -14.82 -21.95
N GLN A 21 11.46 -14.90 -20.88
CA GLN A 21 11.01 -15.42 -19.58
C GLN A 21 10.47 -14.31 -18.67
N ALA A 22 11.03 -13.11 -18.79
CA ALA A 22 10.74 -11.96 -17.96
C ALA A 22 9.50 -11.20 -18.42
N ASP A 23 9.28 -11.02 -19.73
CA ASP A 23 8.13 -10.27 -20.25
C ASP A 23 6.86 -11.14 -20.21
N ARG A 24 5.81 -10.67 -19.52
CA ARG A 24 4.51 -11.38 -19.46
C ARG A 24 3.60 -11.07 -20.64
N HIS A 25 3.99 -10.12 -21.50
CA HIS A 25 3.16 -9.60 -22.58
C HIS A 25 1.79 -9.10 -22.09
N ASP A 26 1.75 -8.65 -20.84
CA ASP A 26 0.57 -8.09 -20.19
C ASP A 26 0.90 -6.73 -19.56
N THR A 27 -0.13 -5.97 -19.22
CA THR A 27 0.02 -4.62 -18.71
C THR A 27 -0.94 -4.33 -17.57
N GLU A 28 -0.46 -3.60 -16.58
CA GLU A 28 -1.28 -3.03 -15.52
C GLU A 28 -1.67 -1.59 -15.86
N LYS A 29 -2.88 -1.17 -15.51
CA LYS A 29 -3.34 0.21 -15.76
C LYS A 29 -3.18 1.05 -14.50
N VAL A 30 -2.37 2.09 -14.60
CA VAL A 30 -2.13 3.05 -13.50
C VAL A 30 -2.35 4.48 -13.98
N ARG A 31 -2.64 5.40 -13.07
CA ARG A 31 -2.78 6.82 -13.40
C ARG A 31 -1.48 7.56 -13.05
N ILE A 32 -0.78 8.09 -14.04
CA ILE A 32 0.47 8.85 -13.89
C ILE A 32 0.22 10.23 -14.49
N GLN A 33 0.51 11.29 -13.74
CA GLN A 33 0.28 12.68 -14.15
C GLN A 33 -1.15 12.93 -14.68
N GLY A 34 -2.14 12.30 -14.05
CA GLY A 34 -3.55 12.39 -14.43
C GLY A 34 -3.96 11.60 -15.67
N LYS A 35 -3.02 10.95 -16.38
CA LYS A 35 -3.27 10.11 -17.56
C LYS A 35 -3.30 8.63 -17.20
N LEU A 36 -4.25 7.89 -17.77
CA LEU A 36 -4.27 6.44 -17.66
C LEU A 36 -3.16 5.84 -18.55
N THR A 37 -2.19 5.18 -17.91
CA THR A 37 -0.99 4.62 -18.53
C THR A 37 -0.98 3.11 -18.33
N LYS A 38 -0.68 2.36 -19.39
CA LYS A 38 -0.42 0.93 -19.33
C LYS A 38 1.06 0.72 -19.05
N ILE A 39 1.39 0.05 -17.96
CA ILE A 39 2.76 -0.30 -17.60
C ILE A 39 2.97 -1.81 -17.79
N PRO A 40 4.11 -2.25 -18.35
CA PRO A 40 4.36 -3.66 -18.62
C PRO A 40 4.53 -4.47 -17.34
N ILE A 41 4.06 -5.72 -17.37
CA ILE A 41 4.22 -6.70 -16.30
C ILE A 41 5.42 -7.60 -16.61
N TYR A 42 6.29 -7.74 -15.62
CA TYR A 42 7.49 -8.57 -15.69
C TYR A 42 7.49 -9.61 -14.59
N ARG A 43 8.05 -10.79 -14.89
CA ARG A 43 8.42 -11.81 -13.92
C ARG A 43 9.84 -11.59 -13.44
N LEU A 44 9.99 -11.11 -12.22
CA LEU A 44 11.29 -10.75 -11.64
C LEU A 44 11.66 -11.70 -10.49
N PRO A 45 12.97 -11.96 -10.27
CA PRO A 45 13.41 -12.68 -9.08
C PRO A 45 13.02 -11.92 -7.81
N ILE A 46 12.53 -12.62 -6.79
CA ILE A 46 12.07 -11.99 -5.54
C ILE A 46 13.17 -11.22 -4.80
N ASP A 47 14.44 -11.58 -5.02
CA ASP A 47 15.62 -10.92 -4.43
C ASP A 47 16.01 -9.61 -5.14
N TYR A 48 15.27 -9.21 -6.17
CA TYR A 48 15.46 -7.92 -6.85
C TYR A 48 14.54 -6.86 -6.27
N LEU A 49 13.62 -7.24 -5.37
CA LEU A 49 12.60 -6.35 -4.85
C LEU A 49 12.81 -6.02 -3.38
N PHE A 50 12.42 -4.80 -3.02
CA PHE A 50 12.49 -4.26 -1.67
C PHE A 50 11.09 -3.94 -1.15
N TYR A 51 10.89 -4.13 0.16
CA TYR A 51 9.65 -3.72 0.80
C TYR A 51 9.56 -2.20 0.85
N ASN A 52 8.37 -1.68 0.58
CA ASN A 52 8.07 -0.29 0.89
C ASN A 52 7.25 -0.27 2.19
N VAL A 53 7.94 0.07 3.29
CA VAL A 53 7.41 0.09 4.65
C VAL A 53 6.70 1.39 5.03
N GLU A 54 6.90 2.45 4.24
CA GLU A 54 6.19 3.71 4.40
C GLU A 54 4.76 3.64 3.81
N ASN A 55 4.42 2.53 3.15
CA ASN A 55 3.06 2.24 2.69
C ASN A 55 2.08 2.20 3.87
N GLY A 56 1.06 3.06 3.80
CA GLY A 56 0.22 3.36 4.96
C GLY A 56 -0.65 2.22 5.50
N ARG A 57 -0.81 1.08 4.81
CA ARG A 57 -1.49 -0.11 5.39
C ARG A 57 -0.68 -0.78 6.51
N PHE A 58 0.63 -0.54 6.55
CA PHE A 58 1.55 -1.12 7.54
C PHE A 58 2.28 -0.07 8.37
N ALA A 59 1.94 1.21 8.19
CA ALA A 59 2.64 2.30 8.84
C ALA A 59 2.57 2.20 10.37
N LYS A 60 1.44 1.75 10.93
CA LYS A 60 1.28 1.57 12.38
C LYS A 60 2.21 0.49 12.93
N GLU A 61 2.20 -0.68 12.30
CA GLU A 61 3.05 -1.81 12.68
C GLU A 61 4.52 -1.46 12.51
N TYR A 62 4.87 -0.75 11.42
CA TYR A 62 6.22 -0.29 11.17
C TYR A 62 6.68 0.72 12.21
N LEU A 63 5.83 1.68 12.61
CA LEU A 63 6.15 2.60 13.70
C LEU A 63 6.41 1.88 15.02
N LYS A 64 5.64 0.82 15.34
CA LYS A 64 5.86 0.00 16.53
C LYS A 64 7.19 -0.76 16.44
N LEU A 65 7.49 -1.35 15.29
CA LEU A 65 8.75 -2.06 15.03
C LEU A 65 9.95 -1.11 15.08
N LYS A 66 9.81 0.08 14.51
CA LYS A 66 10.83 1.14 14.53
C LYS A 66 11.13 1.63 15.94
N LYS A 67 10.12 1.72 16.82
CA LYS A 67 10.33 2.05 18.25
C LYS A 67 11.18 1.00 18.98
N SER A 68 11.10 -0.28 18.59
CA SER A 68 11.85 -1.35 19.26
C SER A 68 13.21 -1.65 18.62
N LYS A 69 13.35 -1.48 17.31
CA LYS A 69 14.55 -1.86 16.55
C LYS A 69 15.32 -0.70 15.90
N GLY A 70 14.76 0.52 15.91
CA GLY A 70 15.27 1.65 15.15
C GLY A 70 14.74 1.67 13.72
N GLU A 71 15.21 2.64 12.91
CA GLU A 71 14.89 2.69 11.48
C GLU A 71 15.41 1.44 10.78
N LEU A 72 14.56 0.79 10.00
CA LEU A 72 14.94 -0.41 9.24
C LEU A 72 15.09 -0.04 7.77
N ASN A 73 16.21 -0.44 7.17
CA ASN A 73 16.44 -0.28 5.75
C ASN A 73 16.03 -1.58 5.02
N PRO A 74 15.00 -1.57 4.17
CA PRO A 74 14.53 -2.76 3.45
C PRO A 74 15.57 -3.36 2.48
N GLU A 75 16.63 -2.62 2.16
CA GLU A 75 17.75 -3.09 1.34
C GLU A 75 18.78 -3.90 2.17
N ILE A 76 18.74 -3.81 3.50
CA ILE A 76 19.57 -4.60 4.40
C ILE A 76 18.86 -5.94 4.69
N PRO A 77 19.50 -7.10 4.44
CA PRO A 77 18.82 -8.40 4.56
C PRO A 77 18.20 -8.70 5.93
N ASP A 78 18.83 -8.30 7.02
CA ASP A 78 18.30 -8.57 8.37
C ASP A 78 17.11 -7.66 8.71
N ASP A 79 17.16 -6.39 8.31
CA ASP A 79 16.05 -5.45 8.42
C ASP A 79 14.86 -5.92 7.56
N ALA A 80 15.12 -6.41 6.34
CA ALA A 80 14.10 -6.97 5.46
C ALA A 80 13.39 -8.16 6.10
N LYS A 81 14.09 -9.05 6.82
CA LYS A 81 13.47 -10.19 7.54
C LYS A 81 12.52 -9.73 8.65
N GLU A 82 12.85 -8.64 9.34
CA GLU A 82 11.98 -8.06 10.38
C GLU A 82 10.70 -7.47 9.77
N ILE A 83 10.85 -6.74 8.67
CA ILE A 83 9.74 -6.21 7.88
C ILE A 83 8.85 -7.34 7.36
N GLU A 84 9.46 -8.38 6.80
CA GLU A 84 8.77 -9.58 6.32
C GLU A 84 7.92 -10.24 7.39
N LYS A 85 8.50 -10.44 8.58
CA LYS A 85 7.81 -11.02 9.72
C LYS A 85 6.62 -10.15 10.13
N MET A 86 6.82 -8.84 10.25
CA MET A 86 5.77 -7.88 10.54
C MET A 86 4.60 -7.95 9.53
N LEU A 87 4.90 -7.98 8.23
CA LEU A 87 3.89 -8.06 7.16
C LEU A 87 3.03 -9.32 7.24
N ARG A 88 3.62 -10.45 7.66
CA ARG A 88 2.94 -11.74 7.82
C ARG A 88 2.13 -11.81 9.11
N ASP A 89 2.70 -11.30 10.21
CA ASP A 89 2.11 -11.36 11.56
C ASP A 89 0.91 -10.42 11.72
N GLN A 90 0.76 -9.37 10.89
CA GLN A 90 -0.39 -8.48 10.93
C GLN A 90 -1.72 -9.22 10.76
N SER A 91 -1.76 -10.25 9.91
CA SER A 91 -2.95 -11.05 9.70
C SER A 91 -2.57 -12.50 9.35
N PRO A 92 -2.34 -13.35 10.36
CA PRO A 92 -1.89 -14.72 10.14
C PRO A 92 -2.86 -15.54 9.28
N SER A 93 -4.16 -15.32 9.43
CA SER A 93 -5.20 -15.98 8.63
C SER A 93 -5.11 -15.61 7.15
N LYS A 94 -4.96 -14.32 6.82
CA LYS A 94 -4.80 -13.85 5.43
C LYS A 94 -3.47 -14.31 4.83
N THR A 95 -2.40 -14.31 5.62
CA THR A 95 -1.10 -14.84 5.22
C THR A 95 -1.19 -16.32 4.89
N GLN A 96 -1.86 -17.11 5.74
CA GLN A 96 -2.05 -18.54 5.51
C GLN A 96 -2.91 -18.81 4.28
N TRP A 97 -4.04 -18.10 4.13
CA TRP A 97 -4.88 -18.19 2.94
C TRP A 97 -4.09 -17.88 1.66
N LEU A 98 -3.35 -16.77 1.63
CA LEU A 98 -2.54 -16.37 0.46
C LEU A 98 -1.44 -17.40 0.15
N LYS A 99 -0.85 -18.00 1.18
CA LYS A 99 0.15 -19.07 1.04
C LYS A 99 -0.46 -20.29 0.36
N ASP A 100 -1.63 -20.72 0.81
CA ASP A 100 -2.32 -21.89 0.26
C ASP A 100 -2.83 -21.62 -1.16
N ASP A 101 -3.31 -20.41 -1.41
CA ASP A 101 -3.74 -19.93 -2.73
C ASP A 101 -2.57 -19.95 -3.73
N ILE A 102 -1.43 -19.36 -3.39
CA ILE A 102 -0.22 -19.37 -4.24
C ILE A 102 0.26 -20.80 -4.49
N LYS A 103 0.22 -21.70 -3.50
CA LYS A 103 0.60 -23.10 -3.68
C LYS A 103 -0.34 -23.85 -4.62
N THR A 104 -1.63 -23.51 -4.63
CA THR A 104 -2.66 -24.27 -5.34
C THR A 104 -2.85 -23.77 -6.77
N ILE A 105 -2.96 -22.46 -6.95
CA ILE A 105 -3.31 -21.84 -8.23
C ILE A 105 -2.21 -20.89 -8.77
N GLY A 106 -1.16 -20.63 -7.99
CA GLY A 106 -0.13 -19.67 -8.35
C GLY A 106 -0.57 -18.22 -8.17
N GLN A 107 0.32 -17.28 -8.50
CA GLN A 107 0.00 -15.85 -8.43
C GLN A 107 -1.05 -15.47 -9.47
N GLN A 108 -2.19 -14.92 -9.02
CA GLN A 108 -3.27 -14.48 -9.91
C GLN A 108 -3.15 -13.03 -10.37
N GLU A 109 -2.61 -12.15 -9.51
CA GLU A 109 -2.54 -10.72 -9.77
C GLU A 109 -1.10 -10.21 -9.66
N ALA A 110 -0.66 -9.37 -10.60
CA ALA A 110 0.64 -8.71 -10.54
C ALA A 110 0.74 -7.73 -9.36
N GLY A 111 1.93 -7.60 -8.78
CA GLY A 111 2.25 -6.46 -7.91
C GLY A 111 2.55 -5.19 -8.71
N ILE A 112 2.85 -4.10 -8.03
CA ILE A 112 3.37 -2.87 -8.66
C ILE A 112 4.64 -2.46 -7.95
N ILE A 113 5.68 -2.15 -8.71
CA ILE A 113 6.98 -1.70 -8.19
C ILE A 113 7.37 -0.35 -8.78
N THR A 114 8.16 0.40 -8.03
CA THR A 114 8.94 1.53 -8.56
C THR A 114 9.94 1.03 -9.61
N HIS A 115 10.52 1.95 -10.37
CA HIS A 115 11.53 1.62 -11.37
C HIS A 115 12.74 0.85 -10.80
N ASP A 116 13.08 1.08 -9.53
CA ASP A 116 14.20 0.46 -8.82
C ASP A 116 13.80 -0.69 -7.89
N GLY A 117 12.56 -1.19 -7.96
CA GLY A 117 12.16 -2.45 -7.31
C GLY A 117 11.52 -2.34 -5.93
N PHE A 118 11.18 -1.13 -5.44
CA PHE A 118 10.38 -0.99 -4.22
C PHE A 118 8.91 -1.32 -4.48
N VAL A 119 8.34 -2.18 -3.65
CA VAL A 119 6.97 -2.69 -3.83
C VAL A 119 5.92 -1.68 -3.37
N ILE A 120 5.21 -1.08 -4.32
CA ILE A 120 4.06 -0.19 -4.07
C ILE A 120 2.83 -1.03 -3.73
N ASN A 121 2.60 -2.12 -4.46
CA ASN A 121 1.51 -3.06 -4.21
C ASN A 121 2.02 -4.50 -4.26
N GLY A 122 1.58 -5.32 -3.30
CA GLY A 122 1.97 -6.73 -3.20
C GLY A 122 3.00 -7.05 -2.12
N ASN A 123 3.24 -6.17 -1.12
CA ASN A 123 4.23 -6.42 -0.05
C ASN A 123 4.02 -7.77 0.68
N ARG A 124 2.77 -8.09 1.05
CA ARG A 124 2.45 -9.40 1.66
C ARG A 124 2.65 -10.56 0.68
N ARG A 125 2.38 -10.36 -0.61
CA ARG A 125 2.61 -11.38 -1.65
C ARG A 125 4.09 -11.69 -1.79
N LEU A 126 4.94 -10.66 -1.84
CA LEU A 126 6.39 -10.83 -1.82
C LEU A 126 6.86 -11.56 -0.56
N SER A 127 6.36 -11.19 0.64
CA SER A 127 6.77 -11.86 1.88
C SER A 127 6.29 -13.31 1.99
N VAL A 128 5.16 -13.67 1.36
CA VAL A 128 4.69 -15.06 1.25
C VAL A 128 5.52 -15.84 0.22
N LEU A 129 5.82 -15.26 -0.95
CA LEU A 129 6.68 -15.90 -1.94
C LEU A 129 8.08 -16.18 -1.37
N LYS A 130 8.69 -15.24 -0.64
CA LYS A 130 9.95 -15.47 0.08
C LYS A 130 9.86 -16.56 1.14
N LEU A 131 8.72 -16.69 1.83
CA LEU A 131 8.48 -17.79 2.76
C LEU A 131 8.38 -19.15 2.04
N LEU A 132 7.87 -19.15 0.81
CA LEU A 132 7.67 -20.33 -0.03
C LEU A 132 8.88 -20.70 -0.89
N ALA A 133 9.83 -19.78 -1.09
CA ALA A 133 11.01 -19.97 -1.91
C ALA A 133 11.85 -21.21 -1.51
N PRO A 134 12.00 -21.55 -0.21
CA PRO A 134 12.71 -22.76 0.20
C PRO A 134 11.99 -24.08 -0.10
N ASP A 135 10.70 -24.05 -0.48
CA ASP A 135 9.90 -25.27 -0.71
C ASP A 135 10.31 -26.03 -1.99
N GLY A 136 11.29 -25.51 -2.76
CA GLY A 136 11.86 -26.18 -3.92
C GLY A 136 11.08 -26.01 -5.23
N ASN A 137 9.91 -25.36 -5.20
CA ASN A 137 9.21 -24.96 -6.42
C ASN A 137 9.92 -23.74 -7.06
N PRO A 138 10.47 -23.86 -8.29
CA PRO A 138 11.14 -22.75 -8.96
C PRO A 138 10.24 -21.54 -9.15
N ASP A 139 8.92 -21.73 -9.27
CA ASP A 139 7.99 -20.61 -9.48
C ASP A 139 7.97 -19.64 -8.30
N HIS A 140 8.19 -20.13 -7.08
CA HIS A 140 8.20 -19.31 -5.87
C HIS A 140 9.42 -18.39 -5.75
N GLN A 141 10.44 -18.56 -6.61
CA GLN A 141 11.62 -17.70 -6.70
C GLN A 141 11.35 -16.40 -7.47
N PHE A 142 10.16 -16.26 -8.06
CA PHE A 142 9.78 -15.14 -8.90
C PHE A 142 8.46 -14.53 -8.46
N ILE A 143 8.23 -13.29 -8.88
CA ILE A 143 6.97 -12.58 -8.70
C ILE A 143 6.64 -11.80 -9.99
N ASP A 144 5.37 -11.85 -10.38
CA ASP A 144 4.88 -11.03 -11.49
C ASP A 144 4.54 -9.62 -10.97
N VAL A 145 5.16 -8.59 -11.54
CA VAL A 145 5.03 -7.19 -11.11
C VAL A 145 5.00 -6.24 -12.29
N ALA A 146 4.12 -5.25 -12.22
CA ALA A 146 4.12 -4.12 -13.14
C ALA A 146 5.16 -3.08 -12.70
N ARG A 147 6.04 -2.69 -13.63
CA ARG A 147 7.15 -1.77 -13.31
C ARG A 147 6.87 -0.36 -13.80
N LEU A 148 6.92 0.60 -12.88
CA LEU A 148 6.77 2.02 -13.22
C LEU A 148 7.96 2.54 -14.03
N PRO A 149 7.73 3.55 -14.89
CA PRO A 149 8.80 4.36 -15.48
C PRO A 149 9.72 5.00 -14.43
N ASP A 150 10.91 5.42 -14.84
CA ASP A 150 11.92 6.07 -13.99
C ASP A 150 11.57 7.52 -13.59
N ASN A 151 10.62 8.13 -14.30
CA ASN A 151 10.22 9.53 -14.16
C ASN A 151 8.87 9.72 -13.45
N VAL A 152 8.46 8.75 -12.61
CA VAL A 152 7.22 8.87 -11.83
C VAL A 152 7.48 9.62 -10.53
N GLU A 153 6.76 10.72 -10.34
CA GLU A 153 6.83 11.55 -9.13
C GLU A 153 6.28 10.84 -7.90
N GLU A 154 6.80 11.15 -6.71
CA GLU A 154 6.33 10.58 -5.44
C GLU A 154 4.82 10.76 -5.23
N SER A 155 4.27 11.91 -5.64
CA SER A 155 2.85 12.18 -5.54
C SER A 155 2.00 11.21 -6.38
N ASP A 156 2.53 10.74 -7.51
CA ASP A 156 1.82 9.78 -8.35
C ASP A 156 2.02 8.36 -7.84
N ILE A 157 3.21 8.02 -7.32
CA ILE A 157 3.43 6.75 -6.58
C ILE A 157 2.41 6.61 -5.45
N TYR A 158 2.23 7.67 -4.65
CA TYR A 158 1.25 7.69 -3.56
C TYR A 158 -0.19 7.51 -4.06
N LYS A 159 -0.59 8.20 -5.14
CA LYS A 159 -1.94 8.05 -5.73
C LYS A 159 -2.17 6.63 -6.26
N ILE A 160 -1.16 6.01 -6.86
CA ILE A 160 -1.25 4.62 -7.33
C ILE A 160 -1.45 3.68 -6.16
N GLU A 161 -0.68 3.84 -5.08
CA GLU A 161 -0.84 3.07 -3.83
C GLU A 161 -2.26 3.23 -3.28
N LEU A 162 -2.69 4.48 -3.11
CA LEU A 162 -3.99 4.84 -2.54
C LEU A 162 -5.15 4.28 -3.38
N GLY A 163 -5.11 4.45 -4.70
CA GLY A 163 -6.14 3.94 -5.61
C GLY A 163 -6.24 2.43 -5.60
N LYS A 164 -5.12 1.70 -5.47
CA LYS A 164 -5.13 0.24 -5.37
C LYS A 164 -5.71 -0.24 -4.03
N GLN A 165 -5.35 0.41 -2.92
CA GLN A 165 -5.85 0.03 -1.59
C GLN A 165 -7.33 0.34 -1.40
N MET A 166 -7.81 1.43 -1.99
CA MET A 166 -9.19 1.91 -1.83
C MET A 166 -10.11 1.57 -3.01
N ALA A 167 -9.62 0.75 -3.95
CA ALA A 167 -10.45 0.18 -5.00
C ALA A 167 -11.67 -0.50 -4.38
N ARG A 168 -12.86 -0.30 -4.97
CA ARG A 168 -14.15 -0.70 -4.38
C ARG A 168 -14.21 -2.18 -3.97
N GLU A 169 -13.48 -3.05 -4.66
CA GLU A 169 -13.39 -4.49 -4.37
C GLU A 169 -12.55 -4.82 -3.12
N GLN A 170 -11.67 -3.92 -2.67
CA GLN A 170 -10.81 -4.08 -1.48
C GLN A 170 -11.30 -3.32 -0.23
N LYS A 171 -12.40 -2.54 -0.33
CA LYS A 171 -12.93 -1.70 0.77
C LYS A 171 -13.37 -2.50 2.01
N LEU A 172 -13.80 -3.76 1.83
CA LEU A 172 -14.25 -4.64 2.92
C LEU A 172 -13.18 -4.92 3.98
N ASP A 173 -11.91 -4.65 3.65
CA ASP A 173 -10.76 -5.11 4.40
C ASP A 173 -9.97 -4.00 5.09
N TYR A 174 -10.37 -2.73 4.86
CA TYR A 174 -9.58 -1.55 5.22
C TYR A 174 -10.07 -0.84 6.49
N GLY A 175 -11.35 -0.96 6.84
CA GLY A 175 -11.93 -0.33 8.04
C GLY A 175 -12.10 1.19 7.89
N PRO A 176 -13.16 1.79 8.48
CA PRO A 176 -13.52 3.18 8.24
C PRO A 176 -12.52 4.19 8.81
N ILE A 177 -11.84 3.88 9.92
CA ILE A 177 -10.85 4.77 10.56
C ILE A 177 -9.56 4.85 9.74
N ASN A 178 -9.05 3.73 9.23
CA ASN A 178 -7.86 3.72 8.40
C ASN A 178 -8.05 4.49 7.09
N GLU A 179 -9.26 4.48 6.53
CA GLU A 179 -9.61 5.32 5.38
C GLU A 179 -9.40 6.80 5.71
N LEU A 180 -9.90 7.28 6.86
CA LEU A 180 -9.73 8.68 7.27
C LEU A 180 -8.26 9.05 7.43
N LEU A 181 -7.48 8.22 8.11
CA LEU A 181 -6.05 8.46 8.34
C LEU A 181 -5.26 8.48 7.03
N LYS A 182 -5.64 7.69 6.03
CA LYS A 182 -5.02 7.72 4.69
C LYS A 182 -5.33 9.00 3.92
N ILE A 183 -6.56 9.47 4.00
CA ILE A 183 -6.94 10.75 3.38
C ILE A 183 -6.12 11.87 4.02
N GLU A 184 -6.04 11.90 5.35
CA GLU A 184 -5.23 12.87 6.10
C GLU A 184 -3.75 12.82 5.67
N HIS A 185 -3.17 11.62 5.59
CA HIS A 185 -1.79 11.44 5.14
C HIS A 185 -1.59 11.96 3.71
N GLY A 186 -2.54 11.72 2.80
CA GLY A 186 -2.48 12.25 1.43
C GLY A 186 -2.43 13.78 1.42
N ILE A 187 -3.24 14.43 2.26
CA ILE A 187 -3.25 15.90 2.41
C ILE A 187 -1.92 16.38 2.99
N LYS A 188 -1.39 15.73 4.03
CA LYS A 188 -0.07 16.03 4.62
C LYS A 188 1.07 15.87 3.60
N SER A 189 0.92 14.94 2.66
CA SER A 189 1.83 14.72 1.51
C SER A 189 1.57 15.68 0.34
N LYS A 190 0.91 16.82 0.59
CA LYS A 190 0.64 17.92 -0.35
C LYS A 190 -0.33 17.60 -1.49
N LEU A 191 -1.14 16.55 -1.36
CA LEU A 191 -2.25 16.33 -2.28
C LEU A 191 -3.45 17.20 -1.91
N THR A 192 -4.18 17.68 -2.92
CA THR A 192 -5.44 18.40 -2.69
C THR A 192 -6.60 17.41 -2.48
N PRO A 193 -7.68 17.81 -1.78
CA PRO A 193 -8.88 17.00 -1.65
C PRO A 193 -9.43 16.51 -3.00
N GLU A 194 -9.39 17.34 -4.05
CA GLU A 194 -9.83 16.97 -5.39
C GLU A 194 -8.98 15.86 -6.02
N GLN A 195 -7.65 15.91 -5.82
CA GLN A 195 -6.75 14.88 -6.33
C GLN A 195 -6.99 13.54 -5.64
N ILE A 196 -7.24 13.55 -4.32
CA ILE A 196 -7.59 12.36 -3.55
C ILE A 196 -8.94 11.83 -4.03
N ALA A 197 -9.97 12.68 -4.06
CA ALA A 197 -11.33 12.35 -4.51
C ALA A 197 -11.34 11.59 -5.85
N VAL A 198 -10.66 12.14 -6.87
CA VAL A 198 -10.53 11.51 -8.20
C VAL A 198 -9.83 10.15 -8.12
N THR A 199 -8.85 9.99 -7.23
CA THR A 199 -8.05 8.76 -7.10
C THR A 199 -8.86 7.61 -6.51
N ILE A 200 -9.71 7.88 -5.52
CA ILE A 200 -10.44 6.85 -4.77
C ILE A 200 -11.95 6.81 -5.09
N GLY A 201 -12.38 7.63 -6.05
CA GLY A 201 -13.75 7.63 -6.59
C GLY A 201 -14.77 8.26 -5.67
N TYR A 202 -14.39 9.35 -4.99
CA TYR A 202 -15.25 10.23 -4.20
C TYR A 202 -15.34 11.62 -4.85
N THR A 203 -16.23 12.47 -4.35
CA THR A 203 -16.25 13.91 -4.61
C THR A 203 -15.34 14.66 -3.64
N LYS A 204 -15.03 15.92 -3.96
CA LYS A 204 -14.27 16.79 -3.06
C LYS A 204 -14.98 16.94 -1.71
N GLU A 205 -16.29 17.15 -1.75
CA GLU A 205 -17.15 17.35 -0.58
C GLU A 205 -17.12 16.12 0.33
N GLU A 206 -17.16 14.91 -0.24
CA GLU A 206 -17.02 13.66 0.51
C GLU A 206 -15.65 13.54 1.20
N ILE A 207 -14.57 14.05 0.59
CA ILE A 207 -13.24 14.10 1.21
C ILE A 207 -13.21 15.10 2.37
N GLU A 208 -13.79 16.28 2.19
CA GLU A 208 -13.88 17.31 3.24
C GLU A 208 -14.72 16.84 4.44
N GLU A 209 -15.84 16.16 4.18
CA GLU A 209 -16.68 15.54 5.19
C GLU A 209 -15.92 14.50 6.03
N LYS A 210 -15.17 13.61 5.36
CA LYS A 210 -14.31 12.62 6.00
C LYS A 210 -13.25 13.28 6.89
N MET A 211 -12.66 14.39 6.45
CA MET A 211 -11.70 15.14 7.25
C MET A 211 -12.34 15.80 8.47
N ALA A 212 -13.53 16.41 8.32
CA ALA A 212 -14.27 16.96 9.44
C ALA A 212 -14.65 15.89 10.48
N ARG A 213 -15.03 14.69 10.01
CA ARG A 213 -15.29 13.54 10.87
C ARG A 213 -14.04 13.08 11.64
N LEU A 214 -12.87 13.07 11.00
CA LEU A 214 -11.61 12.72 11.67
C LEU A 214 -11.28 13.70 12.81
N GLU A 215 -11.55 15.00 12.63
CA GLU A 215 -11.36 16.00 13.69
C GLU A 215 -12.31 15.78 14.88
N LEU A 216 -13.56 15.37 14.63
CA LEU A 216 -14.49 15.00 15.72
C LEU A 216 -13.99 13.79 16.51
N ILE A 217 -13.45 12.79 15.80
CA ILE A 217 -12.85 11.61 16.43
C ILE A 217 -11.66 12.01 17.31
N ARG A 218 -10.76 12.86 16.80
CA ARG A 218 -9.62 13.37 17.59
C ARG A 218 -10.08 14.12 18.84
N ALA A 219 -11.06 15.01 18.71
CA ALA A 219 -11.61 15.74 19.84
C ALA A 219 -12.22 14.81 20.92
N TYR A 220 -12.87 13.71 20.51
CA TYR A 220 -13.38 12.71 21.43
C TYR A 220 -12.26 11.94 22.13
N LEU A 221 -11.25 11.49 21.39
CA LEU A 221 -10.08 10.80 21.93
C LEU A 221 -9.35 11.66 22.97
N ASP A 222 -9.17 12.95 22.67
CA ASP A 222 -8.61 13.93 23.62
C ASP A 222 -9.49 14.07 24.87
N PHE A 223 -10.83 14.11 24.70
CA PHE A 223 -11.79 14.22 25.80
C PHE A 223 -11.76 13.03 26.76
N ILE A 224 -11.61 11.80 26.23
CA ILE A 224 -11.50 10.59 27.05
C ILE A 224 -10.08 10.35 27.60
N GLY A 225 -9.12 11.23 27.26
CA GLY A 225 -7.73 11.12 27.71
C GLY A 225 -6.91 10.06 26.96
N GLU A 226 -7.34 9.66 25.76
CA GLU A 226 -6.65 8.67 24.92
C GLU A 226 -6.26 9.25 23.54
N PRO A 227 -5.44 10.33 23.50
CA PRO A 227 -5.02 10.95 22.25
C PRO A 227 -4.34 9.94 21.33
N ASP A 228 -4.68 10.00 20.04
CA ASP A 228 -4.21 9.10 18.98
C ASP A 228 -4.53 7.60 19.16
N ASN A 229 -5.34 7.20 20.15
CA ASN A 229 -5.80 5.81 20.30
C ASN A 229 -7.00 5.49 19.38
N PHE A 230 -6.76 5.48 18.08
CA PHE A 230 -7.79 5.21 17.08
C PHE A 230 -8.47 3.83 17.19
N GLU A 231 -7.85 2.85 17.86
CA GLU A 231 -8.50 1.54 18.11
C GLU A 231 -9.71 1.67 19.04
N ALA A 232 -9.72 2.66 19.95
CA ALA A 232 -10.82 2.87 20.89
C ALA A 232 -12.13 3.30 20.21
N VAL A 233 -12.07 3.74 18.95
CA VAL A 233 -13.21 4.26 18.19
C VAL A 233 -13.61 3.39 17.00
N ASP A 234 -12.93 2.27 16.76
CA ASP A 234 -13.21 1.39 15.61
C ASP A 234 -14.67 0.90 15.60
N ASP A 235 -15.20 0.51 16.77
CA ASP A 235 -16.56 -0.02 16.93
C ASP A 235 -17.65 1.08 17.01
N ILE A 236 -17.27 2.35 17.14
CA ILE A 236 -18.20 3.47 17.30
C ILE A 236 -18.08 4.52 16.19
N ASN A 237 -17.35 4.23 15.11
CA ASN A 237 -17.21 5.11 13.96
C ASN A 237 -18.57 5.65 13.45
N ASP A 238 -19.60 4.80 13.41
CA ASP A 238 -20.92 5.19 12.90
C ASP A 238 -21.59 6.27 13.75
N HIS A 239 -21.30 6.34 15.06
CA HIS A 239 -21.78 7.43 15.91
C HIS A 239 -21.15 8.77 15.55
N PHE A 240 -19.92 8.78 15.02
CA PHE A 240 -19.27 9.98 14.52
C PHE A 240 -19.85 10.45 13.19
N ILE A 241 -20.39 9.53 12.38
CA ILE A 241 -21.17 9.88 11.18
C ILE A 241 -22.44 10.61 11.61
N ASP A 242 -23.22 10.02 12.52
CA ASP A 242 -24.45 10.64 13.04
C ASP A 242 -24.18 12.00 13.71
N LEU A 243 -23.09 12.11 14.45
CA LEU A 243 -22.69 13.36 15.11
C LEU A 243 -22.29 14.42 14.10
N HIS A 244 -21.48 14.05 13.10
CA HIS A 244 -21.10 14.93 12.00
C HIS A 244 -22.34 15.50 11.31
N ASP A 245 -23.29 14.64 10.92
CA ASP A 245 -24.52 15.06 10.26
C ASP A 245 -25.33 16.05 11.12
N LYS A 246 -25.44 15.81 12.42
CA LYS A 246 -26.14 16.72 13.33
C LYS A 246 -25.46 18.09 13.46
N ILE A 247 -24.12 18.14 13.41
CA ILE A 247 -23.34 19.37 13.55
C ILE A 247 -23.31 20.15 12.24
N PHE A 248 -23.11 19.47 11.11
CA PHE A 248 -22.76 20.10 9.85
C PHE A 248 -23.91 20.13 8.82
N SER A 249 -24.89 19.22 8.89
CA SER A 249 -26.04 19.24 7.97
C SER A 249 -27.10 20.31 8.29
N LYS A 250 -26.98 21.01 9.43
CA LYS A 250 -27.87 22.15 9.79
C LYS A 250 -27.50 23.49 9.16
N LYS A 251 -26.54 23.55 8.23
CA LYS A 251 -26.19 24.80 7.49
C LYS A 251 -27.04 25.06 6.22
N GLN A 252 -28.23 24.48 6.12
CA GLN A 252 -29.26 24.89 5.15
C GLN A 252 -30.50 25.43 5.87
N LEU A 253 -30.39 26.62 6.48
CA LEU A 253 -31.51 27.48 6.83
C LEU A 253 -31.09 28.93 6.64
#